data_AF-A0A654CY88-F1
#
_entry.id   AF-A0A654CY88-F1
#
_cell.length_a   1.000
_cell.length_b   1.000
_cell.length_c   1.000
_cell.angle_alpha   90.00
_cell.angle_beta   90.00
_cell.angle_gamma   90.00
#
_symmetry.space_group_name_H-M   'P 1'
#
loop_
_entity.id
_entity.type
_entity.pdbx_description
1 polymer ?
#
loop_
_entity_poly.entity_id
_entity_poly.type
_entity_poly.pdbx_seq_one_letter_code
_entity_poly.pdbx_strand_id
1 'polypeptide(L)'
;MKPQHFSFTTQSVNGTTTTANVFIHGYSAGHNFSDRALLISQIPQALNTDINLLAFWESSHFGSFGKLSRNVIYGASRLHPAATVAAFAGDRAVHFAMARKRANVAGEALLEELGEYLLEHYPYVTHVNLVGHSLGGRVVISALRKLVQNHDACDLIINDVLLMAAAVEVSAHEAQALNDTAERVINAYSKSDAVLLLNADEKCMGRHEVAPFDNVEMIKFGHLDYWPKLHDVLVRTQFAGFNGQQLGQPQQQDSTSYDVLLHGLLQRAPKDVLAQGIKHLKTSSWTKIDEKQPLHSFIQEIQHLGGNCMVNFVRGRGITYAMLLDMLVEHFGLCNERQKCGAVVELEALLIRQVFDNAFPEGHAFSFSPINAVKAMPSNTYFSHVDALAERLTLASYVKAPLPSTEVETSKTMAASGEMFNVTQLASWNMLPTLPGLLGKRINGRWMTNFKTALKPGYSALIPTVAVVFFARVHWGNERGFKQ
;
A
#
# COMPACT_ATOMS: atom_id res chain seq x y z
N MET A 1 -20.46 10.22 -11.49
CA MET A 1 -19.08 9.67 -11.54
C MET A 1 -19.20 8.18 -11.76
N LYS A 2 -18.56 7.63 -12.80
CA LYS A 2 -18.45 6.18 -12.97
C LYS A 2 -17.62 5.62 -11.80
N PRO A 3 -17.93 4.41 -11.29
CA PRO A 3 -17.08 3.76 -10.30
C PRO A 3 -15.71 3.46 -10.93
N GLN A 4 -14.63 3.82 -10.25
CA GLN A 4 -13.26 3.53 -10.66
C GLN A 4 -12.84 2.18 -10.07
N HIS A 5 -12.43 1.25 -10.92
CA HIS A 5 -12.02 -0.11 -10.51
C HIS A 5 -10.50 -0.23 -10.40
N PHE A 6 -9.75 0.57 -11.17
CA PHE A 6 -8.31 0.51 -11.23
C PHE A 6 -7.63 1.78 -10.72
N SER A 7 -6.47 1.55 -10.11
CA SER A 7 -5.48 2.57 -9.81
C SER A 7 -4.18 2.19 -10.53
N PHE A 8 -3.70 3.02 -11.45
CA PHE A 8 -2.51 2.72 -12.25
C PHE A 8 -1.26 3.40 -11.69
N THR A 9 -0.20 2.62 -11.49
CA THR A 9 1.12 3.11 -11.05
C THR A 9 2.15 2.91 -12.16
N THR A 10 2.83 3.97 -12.60
CA THR A 10 3.88 3.90 -13.65
C THR A 10 5.27 3.72 -13.03
N GLN A 11 6.09 2.82 -13.58
CA GLN A 11 7.47 2.55 -13.10
C GLN A 11 8.56 3.19 -13.97
N SER A 12 8.39 3.25 -15.29
CA SER A 12 9.35 3.83 -16.21
C SER A 12 8.62 4.73 -17.21
N VAL A 13 9.22 5.87 -17.52
CA VAL A 13 8.78 6.78 -18.57
C VAL A 13 9.98 7.04 -19.46
N ASN A 14 10.06 6.30 -20.56
CA ASN A 14 10.92 6.71 -21.67
C ASN A 14 10.03 7.34 -22.73
N GLY A 15 10.24 8.63 -23.02
CA GLY A 15 9.28 9.48 -23.73
C GLY A 15 9.19 9.26 -25.24
N THR A 16 9.51 8.07 -25.75
CA THR A 16 9.59 7.79 -27.19
C THR A 16 8.88 6.52 -27.64
N THR A 17 8.25 5.74 -26.74
CA THR A 17 7.58 4.49 -27.14
C THR A 17 6.07 4.68 -27.26
N THR A 18 5.47 3.99 -28.22
CA THR A 18 4.02 3.94 -28.44
C THR A 18 3.36 2.76 -27.74
N THR A 19 4.13 2.00 -26.96
CA THR A 19 3.73 0.74 -26.34
C THR A 19 3.82 0.83 -24.82
N ALA A 20 2.78 0.38 -24.13
CA ALA A 20 2.77 0.24 -22.68
C ALA A 20 2.55 -1.22 -22.25
N ASN A 21 3.35 -1.69 -21.29
CA ASN A 21 3.16 -2.99 -20.63
C ASN A 21 2.31 -2.80 -19.38
N VAL A 22 1.15 -3.44 -19.32
CA VAL A 22 0.21 -3.33 -18.20
C VAL A 22 0.18 -4.63 -17.42
N PHE A 23 0.61 -4.56 -16.16
CA PHE A 23 0.67 -5.67 -15.24
C PHE A 23 -0.54 -5.66 -14.30
N ILE A 24 -1.29 -6.76 -14.26
CA ILE A 24 -2.47 -6.95 -13.40
C ILE A 24 -2.17 -8.08 -12.41
N HIS A 25 -2.16 -7.73 -11.12
CA HIS A 25 -1.83 -8.67 -10.05
C HIS A 25 -2.99 -9.63 -9.70
N GLY A 26 -2.65 -10.74 -9.03
CA GLY A 26 -3.59 -11.75 -8.55
C GLY A 26 -4.19 -11.47 -7.16
N TYR A 27 -4.91 -12.48 -6.65
CA TYR A 27 -5.50 -12.46 -5.31
C TYR A 27 -4.45 -12.30 -4.21
N SER A 28 -4.75 -11.55 -3.15
CA SER A 28 -3.81 -11.32 -2.02
C SER A 28 -2.48 -10.62 -2.38
N ALA A 29 -2.31 -10.13 -3.62
CA ALA A 29 -1.20 -9.29 -4.04
C ALA A 29 -1.65 -7.83 -4.18
N GLY A 30 -0.73 -6.88 -4.04
CA GLY A 30 -0.99 -5.44 -4.28
C GLY A 30 -1.83 -4.71 -3.21
N HIS A 31 -2.34 -5.39 -2.18
CA HIS A 31 -3.24 -4.81 -1.15
C HIS A 31 -2.67 -3.58 -0.50
N ASN A 32 -1.35 -3.57 -0.37
CA ASN A 32 -0.64 -2.54 0.32
C ASN A 32 0.49 -1.94 -0.55
N PHE A 33 0.99 -0.74 -0.23
CA PHE A 33 2.03 -0.08 -1.02
C PHE A 33 3.33 -0.87 -1.00
N SER A 34 3.58 -1.63 0.06
CA SER A 34 4.73 -2.53 0.15
C SER A 34 4.61 -3.69 -0.84
N ASP A 35 3.42 -4.28 -0.98
CA ASP A 35 3.14 -5.31 -1.97
C ASP A 35 3.26 -4.75 -3.39
N ARG A 36 2.72 -3.54 -3.63
CA ARG A 36 2.85 -2.86 -4.93
C ARG A 36 4.30 -2.57 -5.26
N ALA A 37 5.07 -2.03 -4.31
CA ALA A 37 6.49 -1.77 -4.48
C ALA A 37 7.29 -3.06 -4.71
N LEU A 38 6.92 -4.16 -4.04
CA LEU A 38 7.52 -5.47 -4.26
C LEU A 38 7.25 -5.96 -5.69
N LEU A 39 6.01 -5.91 -6.15
CA LEU A 39 5.63 -6.30 -7.52
C LEU A 39 6.35 -5.45 -8.56
N ILE A 40 6.41 -4.12 -8.35
CA ILE A 40 7.13 -3.19 -9.22
C ILE A 40 8.62 -3.53 -9.25
N SER A 41 9.24 -3.85 -8.12
CA SER A 41 10.67 -4.19 -8.08
C SER A 41 11.01 -5.52 -8.77
N GLN A 42 10.01 -6.36 -9.07
CA GLN A 42 10.17 -7.60 -9.82
C GLN A 42 10.05 -7.43 -11.34
N ILE A 43 9.49 -6.31 -11.82
CA ILE A 43 9.44 -6.00 -13.25
C ILE A 43 10.88 -5.72 -13.74
N PRO A 44 11.40 -6.52 -14.69
CA PRO A 44 12.80 -6.38 -15.11
C PRO A 44 13.09 -5.04 -15.76
N GLN A 45 14.26 -4.46 -15.45
CA GLN A 45 14.69 -3.19 -16.03
C GLN A 45 14.84 -3.22 -17.55
N ALA A 46 15.02 -4.39 -18.17
CA ALA A 46 15.09 -4.51 -19.62
C ALA A 46 13.76 -4.13 -20.32
N LEU A 47 12.64 -4.11 -19.58
CA LEU A 47 11.37 -3.56 -20.06
C LEU A 47 11.25 -2.04 -19.87
N ASN A 48 12.22 -1.39 -19.22
CA ASN A 48 12.15 0.06 -18.94
C ASN A 48 12.34 0.93 -20.19
N THR A 49 12.66 0.32 -21.34
CA THR A 49 12.58 1.01 -22.63
C THR A 49 11.16 1.45 -22.93
N ASP A 50 10.15 0.69 -22.46
CA ASP A 50 8.72 0.97 -22.61
C ASP A 50 8.10 1.54 -21.33
N ILE A 51 6.84 1.97 -21.43
CA ILE A 51 6.04 2.39 -20.28
C ILE A 51 5.53 1.15 -19.55
N ASN A 52 5.94 0.95 -18.30
CA ASN A 52 5.45 -0.15 -17.47
C ASN A 52 4.43 0.37 -16.44
N LEU A 53 3.20 -0.14 -16.52
CA LEU A 53 2.08 0.19 -15.64
C LEU A 53 1.71 -1.00 -14.77
N LEU A 54 1.57 -0.80 -13.47
CA LEU A 54 0.90 -1.74 -12.58
C LEU A 54 -0.56 -1.28 -12.40
N ALA A 55 -1.51 -2.09 -12.86
CA ALA A 55 -2.94 -1.88 -12.68
C ALA A 55 -3.41 -2.55 -11.38
N PHE A 56 -3.60 -1.75 -10.33
CA PHE A 56 -4.10 -2.22 -9.05
C PHE A 56 -5.63 -2.30 -9.04
N TRP A 57 -6.20 -3.39 -8.52
CA TRP A 57 -7.64 -3.58 -8.38
C TRP A 57 -8.00 -4.27 -7.06
N GLU A 58 -9.27 -4.16 -6.63
CA GLU A 58 -9.73 -4.67 -5.33
C GLU A 58 -9.89 -6.22 -5.29
N SER A 59 -8.77 -6.93 -5.26
CA SER A 59 -8.77 -8.39 -5.34
C SER A 59 -9.25 -9.10 -4.04
N SER A 60 -9.32 -8.40 -2.90
CA SER A 60 -9.46 -8.97 -1.52
C SER A 60 -8.31 -9.89 -1.06
N HIS A 61 -8.29 -10.23 0.24
CA HIS A 61 -7.16 -10.89 0.94
C HIS A 61 -7.55 -12.27 1.52
N PHE A 62 -6.67 -13.27 1.42
CA PHE A 62 -6.92 -14.63 1.94
C PHE A 62 -7.15 -14.66 3.45
N GLY A 63 -6.56 -13.72 4.20
CA GLY A 63 -6.77 -13.55 5.64
C GLY A 63 -7.91 -12.60 6.02
N SER A 64 -8.65 -12.00 5.08
CA SER A 64 -9.79 -11.15 5.45
C SER A 64 -10.97 -12.03 5.86
N PHE A 65 -11.13 -12.21 7.17
CA PHE A 65 -12.33 -12.82 7.75
C PHE A 65 -13.31 -11.73 8.13
N GLY A 66 -14.43 -11.66 7.41
CA GLY A 66 -15.55 -10.83 7.83
C GLY A 66 -16.10 -11.26 9.20
N LYS A 67 -16.85 -10.38 9.88
CA LYS A 67 -17.53 -10.74 11.14
C LYS A 67 -18.41 -11.98 10.98
N LEU A 68 -19.06 -12.11 9.82
CA LEU A 68 -19.89 -13.28 9.46
C LEU A 68 -19.05 -14.56 9.38
N SER A 69 -17.93 -14.55 8.64
CA SER A 69 -16.99 -15.67 8.52
C SER A 69 -16.43 -16.12 9.87
N ARG A 70 -16.05 -15.17 10.72
CA ARG A 70 -15.61 -15.48 12.09
C ARG A 70 -16.73 -16.16 12.87
N ASN A 71 -17.94 -15.61 12.85
CA ASN A 71 -19.06 -16.17 13.60
C ASN A 71 -19.45 -17.58 13.13
N VAL A 72 -19.37 -17.86 11.83
CA VAL A 72 -19.64 -19.19 11.26
C VAL A 72 -18.57 -20.19 11.70
N ILE A 73 -17.28 -19.85 11.58
CA ILE A 73 -16.16 -20.72 11.98
C ILE A 73 -16.18 -20.96 13.51
N TYR A 74 -16.36 -19.91 14.31
CA TYR A 74 -16.49 -20.01 15.77
C TYR A 74 -17.76 -20.76 16.22
N GLY A 75 -18.86 -20.64 15.47
CA GLY A 75 -20.07 -21.41 15.71
C GLY A 75 -19.83 -22.90 15.48
N ALA A 76 -19.15 -23.24 14.38
CA ALA A 76 -18.82 -24.62 14.04
C ALA A 76 -17.79 -25.25 14.99
N SER A 77 -16.87 -24.45 15.55
CA SER A 77 -15.90 -24.92 16.56
C SER A 77 -16.55 -25.34 17.89
N ARG A 78 -17.78 -24.92 18.15
CA ARG A 78 -18.57 -25.38 19.31
C ARG A 78 -19.21 -26.74 19.09
N LEU A 79 -19.27 -27.23 17.85
CA LEU A 79 -19.88 -28.51 17.51
C LEU A 79 -18.84 -29.62 17.44
N HIS A 80 -17.81 -29.46 16.60
CA HIS A 80 -16.75 -30.46 16.43
C HIS A 80 -15.56 -29.89 15.62
N PRO A 81 -14.32 -30.37 15.80
CA PRO A 81 -13.17 -29.97 14.97
C PRO A 81 -13.40 -30.17 13.46
N ALA A 82 -14.01 -31.30 13.05
CA ALA A 82 -14.34 -31.55 11.64
C ALA A 82 -15.34 -30.53 11.07
N ALA A 83 -16.31 -30.08 11.87
CA ALA A 83 -17.25 -29.04 11.46
C ALA A 83 -16.54 -27.69 11.29
N THR A 84 -15.51 -27.39 12.09
CA THR A 84 -14.67 -26.19 11.93
C THR A 84 -13.92 -26.21 10.62
N VAL A 85 -13.31 -27.34 10.27
CA VAL A 85 -12.58 -27.51 9.01
C VAL A 85 -13.54 -27.38 7.82
N ALA A 86 -14.71 -28.01 7.88
CA ALA A 86 -15.73 -27.90 6.83
C ALA A 86 -16.26 -26.46 6.69
N ALA A 87 -16.55 -25.77 7.80
CA ALA A 87 -16.99 -24.38 7.81
C ALA A 87 -15.90 -23.44 7.25
N PHE A 88 -14.63 -23.68 7.60
CA PHE A 88 -13.50 -22.93 7.05
C PHE A 88 -13.38 -23.14 5.54
N ALA A 89 -13.43 -24.39 5.07
CA ALA A 89 -13.38 -24.70 3.65
C ALA A 89 -14.55 -24.07 2.88
N GLY A 90 -15.77 -24.16 3.41
CA GLY A 90 -16.96 -23.53 2.83
C GLY A 90 -16.86 -22.00 2.79
N ASP A 91 -16.40 -21.37 3.86
CA ASP A 91 -16.15 -19.92 3.90
C ASP A 91 -15.13 -19.50 2.85
N ARG A 92 -14.00 -20.21 2.74
CA ARG A 92 -12.97 -19.91 1.73
C ARG A 92 -13.50 -20.07 0.30
N ALA A 93 -14.34 -21.08 0.03
CA ALA A 93 -14.97 -21.27 -1.27
C ALA A 93 -15.89 -20.09 -1.65
N VAL A 94 -16.69 -19.59 -0.70
CA VAL A 94 -17.57 -18.42 -0.92
C VAL A 94 -16.74 -17.15 -1.17
N HIS A 95 -15.71 -16.91 -0.36
CA HIS A 95 -14.80 -15.77 -0.55
C HIS A 95 -14.12 -15.80 -1.91
N PHE A 96 -13.72 -16.98 -2.35
CA PHE A 96 -13.10 -17.18 -3.65
C PHE A 96 -14.10 -16.94 -4.80
N ALA A 97 -15.33 -17.44 -4.70
CA ALA A 97 -16.40 -17.16 -5.67
C ALA A 97 -16.72 -15.65 -5.78
N MET A 98 -16.77 -14.93 -4.67
CA MET A 98 -16.94 -13.48 -4.67
C MET A 98 -15.75 -12.76 -5.32
N ALA A 99 -14.52 -13.21 -5.06
CA ALA A 99 -13.32 -12.65 -5.69
C ALA A 99 -13.31 -12.87 -7.20
N ARG A 100 -13.76 -14.03 -7.69
CA ARG A 100 -13.94 -14.30 -9.12
C ARG A 100 -14.96 -13.35 -9.75
N LYS A 101 -16.12 -13.15 -9.11
CA LYS A 101 -17.13 -12.21 -9.61
C LYS A 101 -16.59 -10.78 -9.68
N ARG A 102 -15.85 -10.33 -8.66
CA ARG A 102 -15.19 -9.00 -8.69
C ARG A 102 -14.15 -8.90 -9.79
N ALA A 103 -13.36 -9.94 -10.02
CA ALA A 103 -12.38 -9.96 -11.11
C ALA A 103 -13.04 -9.81 -12.48
N ASN A 104 -14.19 -10.46 -12.70
CA ASN A 104 -14.94 -10.29 -13.95
C ASN A 104 -15.44 -8.84 -14.12
N VAL A 105 -16.06 -8.28 -13.07
CA VAL A 105 -16.55 -6.88 -13.09
C VAL A 105 -15.41 -5.89 -13.32
N ALA A 106 -14.27 -6.06 -12.65
CA ALA A 106 -13.09 -5.23 -12.88
C ALA A 106 -12.58 -5.40 -14.32
N GLY A 107 -12.51 -6.63 -14.83
CA GLY A 107 -12.06 -6.87 -16.20
C GLY A 107 -12.94 -6.24 -17.26
N GLU A 108 -14.26 -6.21 -17.07
CA GLU A 108 -15.17 -5.47 -17.96
C GLU A 108 -14.86 -3.96 -18.02
N ALA A 109 -14.27 -3.37 -16.98
CA ALA A 109 -13.89 -1.95 -16.96
C ALA A 109 -12.44 -1.69 -17.42
N LEU A 110 -11.60 -2.73 -17.55
CA LEU A 110 -10.14 -2.58 -17.70
C LEU A 110 -9.74 -1.73 -18.91
N LEU A 111 -10.20 -2.08 -20.12
CA LEU A 111 -9.75 -1.39 -21.34
C LEU A 111 -10.24 0.06 -21.41
N GLU A 112 -11.44 0.32 -20.90
CA GLU A 112 -12.03 1.66 -20.85
C GLU A 112 -11.25 2.56 -19.87
N GLU A 113 -11.05 2.11 -18.63
CA GLU A 113 -10.30 2.87 -17.62
C GLU A 113 -8.81 3.02 -17.98
N LEU A 114 -8.22 1.99 -18.60
CA LEU A 114 -6.85 2.07 -19.12
C LEU A 114 -6.75 3.07 -20.27
N GLY A 115 -7.71 3.05 -21.20
CA GLY A 115 -7.78 3.99 -22.33
C GLY A 115 -7.90 5.44 -21.85
N GLU A 116 -8.80 5.71 -20.89
CA GLU A 116 -8.93 7.03 -20.27
C GLU A 116 -7.61 7.46 -19.59
N TYR A 117 -6.97 6.57 -18.82
CA TYR A 117 -5.70 6.84 -18.15
C TYR A 117 -4.55 7.12 -19.13
N LEU A 118 -4.43 6.30 -20.19
CA LEU A 118 -3.41 6.49 -21.22
C LEU A 118 -3.65 7.77 -22.00
N LEU A 119 -4.89 8.10 -22.35
CA LEU A 119 -5.21 9.34 -23.04
C LEU A 119 -4.83 10.57 -22.21
N GLU A 120 -5.08 10.53 -20.90
CA GLU A 120 -4.76 11.63 -19.98
C GLU A 120 -3.24 11.81 -19.78
N HIS A 121 -2.47 10.71 -19.72
CA HIS A 121 -1.08 10.75 -19.26
C HIS A 121 -0.03 10.42 -20.33
N TYR A 122 -0.40 9.62 -21.31
CA TYR A 122 0.48 9.09 -22.35
C TYR A 122 -0.26 9.04 -23.71
N PRO A 123 -0.73 10.19 -24.24
CA PRO A 123 -1.63 10.24 -25.40
C PRO A 123 -1.02 9.70 -26.71
N TYR A 124 0.29 9.44 -26.72
CA TYR A 124 1.02 8.84 -27.84
C TYR A 124 1.05 7.30 -27.79
N VAL A 125 0.58 6.68 -26.69
CA VAL A 125 0.48 5.23 -26.56
C VAL A 125 -0.73 4.74 -27.34
N THR A 126 -0.48 3.85 -28.29
CA THR A 126 -1.51 3.24 -29.14
C THR A 126 -1.54 1.72 -29.01
N HIS A 127 -0.47 1.12 -28.47
CA HIS A 127 -0.33 -0.32 -28.30
C HIS A 127 -0.17 -0.67 -26.83
N VAL A 128 -0.75 -1.80 -26.42
CA VAL A 128 -0.60 -2.32 -25.06
C VAL A 128 -0.26 -3.80 -25.06
N ASN A 129 0.64 -4.20 -24.17
CA ASN A 129 0.78 -5.59 -23.75
C ASN A 129 0.09 -5.77 -22.40
N LEU A 130 -0.66 -6.87 -22.23
CA LEU A 130 -1.38 -7.16 -20.98
C LEU A 130 -0.74 -8.37 -20.28
N VAL A 131 -0.37 -8.22 -19.02
CA VAL A 131 0.23 -9.30 -18.22
C VAL A 131 -0.65 -9.56 -17.00
N GLY A 132 -1.35 -10.68 -16.95
CA GLY A 132 -2.26 -11.03 -15.86
C GLY A 132 -1.80 -12.23 -15.06
N HIS A 133 -1.64 -12.10 -13.74
CA HIS A 133 -1.34 -13.22 -12.84
C HIS A 133 -2.58 -13.71 -12.09
N SER A 134 -2.84 -15.02 -12.05
CA SER A 134 -3.92 -15.59 -11.23
C SER A 134 -5.29 -14.94 -11.53
N LEU A 135 -5.97 -14.33 -10.54
CA LEU A 135 -7.19 -13.55 -10.77
C LEU A 135 -6.97 -12.32 -11.66
N GLY A 136 -5.77 -11.74 -11.70
CA GLY A 136 -5.41 -10.73 -12.70
C GLY A 136 -5.47 -11.27 -14.13
N GLY A 137 -5.16 -12.56 -14.33
CA GLY A 137 -5.41 -13.25 -15.59
C GLY A 137 -6.91 -13.37 -15.91
N ARG A 138 -7.76 -13.58 -14.89
CA ARG A 138 -9.22 -13.55 -15.06
C ARG A 138 -9.72 -12.15 -15.44
N VAL A 139 -9.18 -11.10 -14.83
CA VAL A 139 -9.47 -9.71 -15.19
C VAL A 139 -9.18 -9.48 -16.67
N VAL A 140 -7.99 -9.89 -17.14
CA VAL A 140 -7.59 -9.77 -18.55
C VAL A 140 -8.53 -10.56 -19.46
N ILE A 141 -8.80 -11.84 -19.17
CA ILE A 141 -9.74 -12.65 -19.97
C ILE A 141 -11.14 -12.03 -20.01
N SER A 142 -11.63 -11.46 -18.90
CA SER A 142 -12.93 -10.78 -18.88
C SER A 142 -12.94 -9.49 -19.72
N ALA A 143 -11.82 -8.77 -19.77
CA ALA A 143 -11.64 -7.63 -20.66
C ALA A 143 -11.69 -8.05 -22.14
N LEU A 144 -10.97 -9.12 -22.51
CA LEU A 144 -11.00 -9.67 -23.86
C LEU A 144 -12.40 -10.20 -24.24
N ARG A 145 -13.10 -10.86 -23.32
CA ARG A 145 -14.50 -11.29 -23.52
C ARG A 145 -15.42 -10.12 -23.87
N LYS A 146 -15.27 -8.99 -23.18
CA LYS A 146 -16.04 -7.77 -23.48
C LYS A 146 -15.67 -7.21 -24.85
N LEU A 147 -14.38 -7.24 -25.21
CA LEU A 147 -13.90 -6.80 -26.52
C LEU A 147 -14.44 -7.68 -27.67
N VAL A 148 -14.50 -9.01 -27.50
CA VAL A 148 -15.16 -9.92 -28.46
C VAL A 148 -16.64 -9.54 -28.68
N GLN A 149 -17.34 -9.12 -27.62
CA GLN A 149 -18.75 -8.74 -27.71
C GLN A 149 -18.95 -7.36 -28.35
N ASN A 150 -17.96 -6.48 -28.24
CA ASN A 150 -18.00 -5.12 -28.76
C ASN A 150 -16.60 -4.68 -29.21
N HIS A 151 -16.24 -5.02 -30.45
CA HIS A 151 -14.91 -4.76 -31.01
C HIS A 151 -14.56 -3.27 -31.05
N ASP A 152 -15.57 -2.39 -31.23
CA ASP A 152 -15.38 -0.94 -31.30
C ASP A 152 -15.25 -0.28 -29.91
N ALA A 153 -15.23 -1.07 -28.82
CA ALA A 153 -15.15 -0.55 -27.46
C ALA A 153 -13.73 -0.11 -27.04
N CYS A 154 -12.71 -0.39 -27.84
CA CYS A 154 -11.31 -0.16 -27.48
C CYS A 154 -10.52 0.32 -28.70
N ASP A 155 -9.97 1.54 -28.62
CA ASP A 155 -9.10 2.10 -29.65
C ASP A 155 -7.63 1.61 -29.52
N LEU A 156 -7.29 0.94 -28.42
CA LEU A 156 -5.94 0.41 -28.18
C LEU A 156 -5.74 -0.90 -28.94
N ILE A 157 -4.57 -1.03 -29.58
CA ILE A 157 -4.12 -2.29 -30.19
C ILE A 157 -3.50 -3.15 -29.09
N ILE A 158 -4.02 -4.38 -28.93
CA ILE A 158 -3.50 -5.34 -27.96
C ILE A 158 -2.49 -6.25 -28.65
N ASN A 159 -1.24 -6.18 -28.22
CA ASN A 159 -0.15 -6.99 -28.76
C ASN A 159 -0.07 -8.33 -28.01
N ASP A 160 0.93 -8.50 -27.13
CA ASP A 160 1.07 -9.71 -26.31
C ASP A 160 0.12 -9.65 -25.10
N VAL A 161 -0.64 -10.73 -24.92
CA VAL A 161 -1.37 -11.02 -23.69
C VAL A 161 -0.72 -12.20 -22.97
N LEU A 162 -0.01 -11.93 -21.88
CA LEU A 162 0.65 -12.95 -21.07
C LEU A 162 -0.18 -13.30 -19.82
N LEU A 163 -0.68 -14.53 -19.78
CA LEU A 163 -1.49 -15.08 -18.71
C LEU A 163 -0.65 -16.02 -17.84
N MET A 164 -0.27 -15.55 -16.65
CA MET A 164 0.56 -16.28 -15.69
C MET A 164 -0.32 -16.99 -14.66
N ALA A 165 -0.34 -18.33 -14.67
CA ALA A 165 -1.19 -19.12 -13.78
C ALA A 165 -2.65 -18.60 -13.70
N ALA A 166 -3.25 -18.25 -14.84
CA ALA A 166 -4.54 -17.57 -14.85
C ALA A 166 -5.65 -18.42 -14.22
N ALA A 167 -6.35 -17.82 -13.26
CA ALA A 167 -7.36 -18.47 -12.43
C ALA A 167 -8.74 -18.36 -13.08
N VAL A 168 -8.87 -18.84 -14.32
CA VAL A 168 -10.09 -18.78 -15.13
C VAL A 168 -10.18 -19.99 -16.05
N GLU A 169 -11.41 -20.47 -16.26
CA GLU A 169 -11.70 -21.47 -17.26
C GLU A 169 -12.06 -20.79 -18.59
N VAL A 170 -11.48 -21.32 -19.66
CA VAL A 170 -11.71 -20.90 -21.04
C VAL A 170 -11.88 -22.17 -21.87
N SER A 171 -13.00 -22.27 -22.60
CA SER A 171 -13.23 -23.39 -23.51
C SER A 171 -12.43 -23.23 -24.80
N ALA A 172 -12.16 -24.31 -25.54
CA ALA A 172 -11.42 -24.23 -26.81
C ALA A 172 -12.13 -23.35 -27.86
N HIS A 173 -13.47 -23.38 -27.91
CA HIS A 173 -14.27 -22.53 -28.79
C HIS A 173 -14.13 -21.05 -28.42
N GLU A 174 -14.21 -20.75 -27.12
CA GLU A 174 -14.04 -19.40 -26.62
C GLU A 174 -12.62 -18.88 -26.85
N ALA A 175 -11.61 -19.72 -26.65
CA ALA A 175 -10.22 -19.37 -26.83
C ALA A 175 -9.93 -18.88 -28.26
N GLN A 176 -10.60 -19.43 -29.27
CA GLN A 176 -10.46 -18.93 -30.65
C GLN A 176 -10.87 -17.46 -30.76
N ALA A 177 -12.07 -17.11 -30.29
CA ALA A 177 -12.55 -15.74 -30.36
C ALA A 177 -11.68 -14.77 -29.53
N LEU A 178 -11.18 -15.22 -28.37
CA LEU A 178 -10.27 -14.42 -27.56
C LEU A 178 -8.91 -14.24 -28.23
N ASN A 179 -8.41 -15.25 -28.94
CA ASN A 179 -7.14 -15.19 -29.64
C ASN A 179 -7.16 -14.16 -30.79
N ASP A 180 -8.33 -13.85 -31.34
CA ASP A 180 -8.49 -12.86 -32.41
C ASP A 180 -8.53 -11.41 -31.89
N THR A 181 -8.54 -11.21 -30.55
CA THR A 181 -8.56 -9.87 -29.94
C THR A 181 -7.19 -9.26 -29.66
N ALA A 182 -6.13 -10.04 -29.86
CA ALA A 182 -4.76 -9.64 -29.61
C ALA A 182 -3.84 -10.24 -30.67
N GLU A 183 -2.65 -9.68 -30.86
CA GLU A 183 -1.66 -10.29 -31.78
C GLU A 183 -1.26 -11.70 -31.31
N ARG A 184 -1.12 -11.88 -29.99
CA ARG A 184 -0.76 -13.18 -29.41
C ARG A 184 -1.28 -13.31 -27.98
N VAL A 185 -1.98 -14.40 -27.70
CA VAL A 185 -2.37 -14.77 -26.33
C VAL A 185 -1.51 -15.93 -25.85
N ILE A 186 -0.76 -15.71 -24.78
CA ILE A 186 0.22 -16.63 -24.20
C ILE A 186 -0.31 -17.14 -22.85
N ASN A 187 -0.44 -18.44 -22.71
CA ASN A 187 -0.77 -19.11 -21.45
C ASN A 187 0.48 -19.71 -20.81
N ALA A 188 1.05 -19.01 -19.83
CA ALA A 188 2.14 -19.50 -18.99
C ALA A 188 1.55 -20.30 -17.82
N TYR A 189 1.50 -21.62 -17.97
CA TYR A 189 0.80 -22.53 -17.06
C TYR A 189 1.74 -23.47 -16.31
N SER A 190 1.33 -24.00 -15.16
CA SER A 190 2.10 -25.02 -14.43
C SER A 190 1.19 -26.10 -13.86
N LYS A 191 1.50 -27.37 -14.17
CA LYS A 191 0.83 -28.53 -13.57
C LYS A 191 1.12 -28.64 -12.06
N SER A 192 2.24 -28.07 -11.60
CA SER A 192 2.68 -28.04 -10.20
C SER A 192 1.99 -26.96 -9.35
N ASP A 193 1.14 -26.11 -9.95
CA ASP A 193 0.38 -25.11 -9.21
C ASP A 193 -0.76 -25.78 -8.42
N ALA A 194 -0.53 -25.96 -7.12
CA ALA A 194 -1.51 -26.55 -6.20
C ALA A 194 -2.57 -25.56 -5.73
N VAL A 195 -2.35 -24.25 -5.84
CA VAL A 195 -3.33 -23.24 -5.38
C VAL A 195 -4.55 -23.26 -6.28
N LEU A 196 -4.34 -23.40 -7.59
CA LEU A 196 -5.44 -23.46 -8.55
C LEU A 196 -6.26 -24.76 -8.48
N LEU A 197 -5.83 -25.78 -7.72
CA LEU A 197 -6.68 -26.93 -7.39
C LEU A 197 -7.80 -26.59 -6.39
N LEU A 198 -7.67 -25.47 -5.66
CA LEU A 198 -8.71 -25.00 -4.75
C LEU A 198 -9.94 -24.47 -5.50
N ASN A 199 -9.81 -24.22 -6.80
CA ASN A 199 -10.91 -23.84 -7.70
C ASN A 199 -11.61 -25.11 -8.21
N ALA A 200 -12.21 -25.88 -7.31
CA ALA A 200 -12.73 -27.20 -7.62
C ALA A 200 -13.86 -27.20 -8.68
N ASP A 201 -14.49 -26.06 -8.93
CA ASP A 201 -15.59 -25.87 -9.87
C ASP A 201 -15.16 -25.37 -11.25
N GLU A 202 -13.88 -25.07 -11.48
CA GLU A 202 -13.38 -24.60 -12.77
C GLU A 202 -12.06 -25.26 -13.18
N LYS A 203 -11.97 -25.71 -14.43
CA LYS A 203 -10.71 -26.18 -15.00
C LYS A 203 -9.83 -24.99 -15.40
N CYS A 204 -9.13 -24.43 -14.42
CA CYS A 204 -8.32 -23.23 -14.62
C CYS A 204 -7.21 -23.44 -15.66
N MET A 205 -7.10 -22.52 -16.62
CA MET A 205 -6.07 -22.53 -17.65
C MET A 205 -4.65 -22.36 -17.08
N GLY A 206 -4.49 -21.76 -15.90
CA GLY A 206 -3.20 -21.68 -15.22
C GLY A 206 -2.57 -23.05 -14.85
N ARG A 207 -3.32 -24.15 -14.97
CA ARG A 207 -2.82 -25.53 -14.79
C ARG A 207 -2.87 -26.38 -16.07
N HIS A 208 -3.42 -25.86 -17.16
CA HIS A 208 -3.76 -26.65 -18.34
C HIS A 208 -3.55 -25.88 -19.63
N GLU A 209 -3.25 -26.60 -20.69
CA GLU A 209 -3.21 -26.03 -22.02
C GLU A 209 -4.61 -25.65 -22.51
N VAL A 210 -4.67 -24.57 -23.28
CA VAL A 210 -5.88 -24.10 -23.96
C VAL A 210 -5.50 -23.71 -25.39
N ALA A 211 -5.89 -24.53 -26.38
CA ALA A 211 -5.73 -24.16 -27.78
C ALA A 211 -6.82 -23.14 -28.19
N PRO A 212 -6.52 -22.15 -29.07
CA PRO A 212 -5.29 -22.00 -29.86
C PRO A 212 -4.22 -21.11 -29.22
N PHE A 213 -4.32 -20.77 -27.93
CA PHE A 213 -3.32 -19.93 -27.28
C PHE A 213 -1.92 -20.54 -27.37
N ASP A 214 -0.90 -19.70 -27.30
CA ASP A 214 0.47 -20.13 -27.18
C ASP A 214 0.71 -20.64 -25.74
N ASN A 215 0.81 -21.95 -25.58
CA ASN A 215 0.91 -22.57 -24.26
C ASN A 215 2.37 -22.85 -23.90
N VAL A 216 2.83 -22.25 -22.81
CA VAL A 216 4.21 -22.41 -22.32
C VAL A 216 4.19 -23.00 -20.91
N GLU A 217 4.67 -24.24 -20.77
CA GLU A 217 4.72 -24.91 -19.46
C GLU A 217 5.86 -24.38 -18.58
N MET A 218 5.50 -23.78 -17.45
CA MET A 218 6.40 -23.34 -16.39
C MET A 218 6.70 -24.50 -15.45
N ILE A 219 7.60 -25.39 -15.89
CA ILE A 219 7.96 -26.61 -15.16
C ILE A 219 8.36 -26.29 -13.70
N LYS A 220 7.70 -26.94 -12.74
CA LYS A 220 7.91 -26.81 -11.28
C LYS A 220 7.58 -25.44 -10.69
N PHE A 221 6.90 -24.54 -11.42
CA PHE A 221 6.44 -23.28 -10.82
C PHE A 221 5.27 -23.55 -9.87
N GLY A 222 5.39 -23.04 -8.64
CA GLY A 222 4.24 -22.84 -7.75
C GLY A 222 3.47 -21.56 -8.09
N HIS A 223 2.28 -21.37 -7.51
CA HIS A 223 1.43 -20.22 -7.80
C HIS A 223 2.08 -18.86 -7.56
N LEU A 224 2.92 -18.79 -6.51
CA LEU A 224 3.58 -17.56 -6.06
C LEU A 224 4.94 -17.32 -6.73
N ASP A 225 5.41 -18.25 -7.57
CA ASP A 225 6.74 -18.19 -8.15
C ASP A 225 6.84 -17.22 -9.34
N TYR A 226 5.72 -16.95 -10.02
CA TYR A 226 5.70 -16.19 -11.27
C TYR A 226 6.27 -14.78 -11.13
N TRP A 227 5.98 -14.13 -10.02
CA TRP A 227 6.39 -12.76 -9.72
C TRP A 227 7.88 -12.68 -9.36
N PRO A 228 8.40 -13.43 -8.36
CA PRO A 228 9.84 -13.50 -8.08
C PRO A 228 10.69 -13.99 -9.25
N LYS A 229 10.12 -14.81 -10.15
CA LYS A 229 10.80 -15.37 -11.32
C LYS A 229 10.29 -14.76 -12.63
N LEU A 230 9.77 -13.53 -12.60
CA LEU A 230 9.16 -12.90 -13.78
C LEU A 230 10.11 -12.84 -14.97
N HIS A 231 11.39 -12.60 -14.74
CA HIS A 231 12.43 -12.69 -15.77
C HIS A 231 12.40 -14.03 -16.52
N ASP A 232 12.40 -15.15 -15.80
CA ASP A 232 12.36 -16.49 -16.40
C ASP A 232 11.08 -16.73 -17.20
N VAL A 233 9.95 -16.20 -16.72
CA VAL A 233 8.67 -16.27 -17.44
C VAL A 233 8.80 -15.53 -18.77
N LEU A 234 9.21 -14.26 -18.75
CA LEU A 234 9.33 -13.41 -19.95
C LEU A 234 10.30 -13.99 -20.99
N VAL A 235 11.45 -14.55 -20.55
CA VAL A 235 12.38 -15.25 -21.43
C VAL A 235 11.71 -16.44 -22.12
N ARG A 236 11.06 -17.31 -21.33
CA ARG A 236 10.49 -18.57 -21.84
C ARG A 236 9.29 -18.33 -22.75
N THR A 237 8.52 -17.29 -22.48
CA THR A 237 7.37 -16.92 -23.32
C THR A 237 7.77 -16.10 -24.53
N GLN A 238 9.02 -15.64 -24.61
CA GLN A 238 9.48 -14.70 -25.63
C GLN A 238 8.56 -13.47 -25.69
N PHE A 239 8.32 -12.87 -24.52
CA PHE A 239 7.39 -11.75 -24.40
C PHE A 239 7.91 -10.53 -25.18
N ALA A 240 7.01 -9.86 -25.91
CA ALA A 240 7.32 -8.70 -26.73
C ALA A 240 8.05 -7.61 -25.93
N GLY A 241 9.07 -7.01 -26.55
CA GLY A 241 9.90 -5.98 -25.91
C GLY A 241 10.96 -6.52 -24.93
N PHE A 242 10.98 -7.82 -24.63
CA PHE A 242 11.94 -8.41 -23.70
C PHE A 242 13.09 -9.15 -24.39
N ASN A 243 14.29 -8.54 -24.40
CA ASN A 243 15.48 -9.08 -25.10
C ASN A 243 16.40 -9.97 -24.23
N GLY A 244 15.94 -10.44 -23.07
CA GLY A 244 16.72 -11.41 -22.25
C GLY A 244 17.98 -10.86 -21.57
N GLN A 245 18.14 -9.53 -21.46
CA GLN A 245 19.29 -8.95 -20.77
C GLN A 245 19.28 -9.32 -19.27
N GLN A 246 20.43 -9.76 -18.76
CA GLN A 246 20.58 -10.26 -17.40
C GLN A 246 20.24 -9.22 -16.33
N LEU A 247 19.52 -9.67 -15.29
CA LEU A 247 19.44 -8.97 -14.01
C LEU A 247 20.85 -8.73 -13.48
N GLY A 248 21.20 -7.47 -13.20
CA GLY A 248 22.24 -7.20 -12.20
C GLY A 248 21.82 -7.91 -10.92
N GLN A 249 22.72 -8.69 -10.32
CA GLN A 249 22.43 -9.39 -9.07
C GLN A 249 21.90 -8.39 -8.03
N PRO A 250 20.85 -8.73 -7.25
CA PRO A 250 20.49 -7.93 -6.10
C PRO A 250 21.65 -8.00 -5.10
N GLN A 251 22.53 -7.00 -5.13
CA GLN A 251 23.55 -6.86 -4.11
C GLN A 251 22.84 -6.71 -2.76
N GLN A 252 23.26 -7.51 -1.80
CA GLN A 252 22.79 -7.45 -0.43
C GLN A 252 23.31 -6.15 0.20
N GLN A 253 22.63 -5.05 -0.08
CA GLN A 253 23.04 -3.68 0.23
C GLN A 253 22.05 -3.00 1.17
N ASP A 254 22.53 -1.92 1.80
CA ASP A 254 21.87 -1.17 2.86
C ASP A 254 20.42 -0.78 2.52
N SER A 255 19.46 -1.13 3.39
CA SER A 255 18.03 -0.88 3.20
C SER A 255 17.69 0.61 3.10
N THR A 256 18.57 1.48 3.59
CA THR A 256 18.44 2.94 3.52
C THR A 256 18.72 3.48 2.10
N SER A 257 19.68 2.89 1.40
CA SER A 257 20.09 3.31 0.05
C SER A 257 19.09 2.87 -1.02
N TYR A 258 18.32 1.83 -0.74
CA TYR A 258 17.29 1.28 -1.62
C TYR A 258 15.87 1.72 -1.27
N ASP A 259 15.66 2.57 -0.26
CA ASP A 259 14.35 3.19 -0.03
C ASP A 259 14.13 4.30 -1.06
N VAL A 260 13.80 3.87 -2.28
CA VAL A 260 13.58 4.71 -3.47
C VAL A 260 12.52 5.78 -3.26
N LEU A 261 11.61 5.62 -2.30
CA LEU A 261 10.59 6.61 -1.98
C LEU A 261 11.15 7.79 -1.17
N LEU A 262 12.26 7.59 -0.44
CA LEU A 262 12.90 8.60 0.39
C LEU A 262 14.25 9.05 -0.18
N HIS A 263 15.16 8.12 -0.49
CA HIS A 263 16.55 8.43 -0.82
C HIS A 263 16.64 9.33 -2.05
N GLY A 264 16.12 8.90 -3.19
CA GLY A 264 16.14 9.69 -4.43
C GLY A 264 15.29 10.97 -4.35
N LEU A 265 14.26 11.01 -3.51
CA LEU A 265 13.46 12.20 -3.28
C LEU A 265 14.25 13.27 -2.51
N LEU A 266 14.77 12.89 -1.34
CA LEU A 266 15.43 13.81 -0.41
C LEU A 266 16.84 14.21 -0.87
N GLN A 267 17.47 13.38 -1.70
CA GLN A 267 18.72 13.76 -2.39
C GLN A 267 18.51 14.93 -3.36
N ARG A 268 17.32 15.05 -3.96
CA ARG A 268 16.98 16.14 -4.89
C ARG A 268 16.37 17.37 -4.20
N ALA A 269 15.77 17.19 -3.02
CA ALA A 269 15.16 18.27 -2.27
C ALA A 269 16.21 19.24 -1.69
N PRO A 270 15.88 20.53 -1.51
CA PRO A 270 16.74 21.48 -0.81
C PRO A 270 17.08 21.00 0.60
N LYS A 271 18.32 21.31 1.05
CA LYS A 271 18.81 20.88 2.37
C LYS A 271 17.92 21.33 3.53
N ASP A 272 17.28 22.49 3.40
CA ASP A 272 16.37 23.03 4.43
C ASP A 272 15.15 22.13 4.65
N VAL A 273 14.68 21.42 3.63
CA VAL A 273 13.56 20.46 3.74
C VAL A 273 13.99 19.26 4.57
N LEU A 274 15.18 18.70 4.30
CA LEU A 274 15.75 17.63 5.12
C LEU A 274 15.96 18.10 6.57
N ALA A 275 16.43 19.34 6.77
CA ALA A 275 16.61 19.91 8.10
C ALA A 275 15.29 20.02 8.87
N GLN A 276 14.18 20.41 8.23
CA GLN A 276 12.85 20.39 8.86
C GLN A 276 12.40 18.97 9.22
N GLY A 277 12.67 17.99 8.36
CA GLY A 277 12.39 16.58 8.66
C GLY A 277 13.16 16.11 9.89
N ILE A 278 14.47 16.37 9.91
CA ILE A 278 15.36 16.05 11.04
C ILE A 278 14.90 16.74 12.34
N LYS A 279 14.49 18.01 12.27
CA LYS A 279 13.95 18.76 13.41
C LYS A 279 12.79 18.01 14.07
N HIS A 280 11.81 17.55 13.28
CA HIS A 280 10.68 16.81 13.82
C HIS A 280 11.06 15.40 14.27
N LEU A 281 11.93 14.70 13.53
CA LEU A 281 12.34 13.34 13.89
C LEU A 281 13.11 13.30 15.23
N LYS A 282 13.91 14.34 15.51
CA LYS A 282 14.64 14.52 16.78
C LYS A 282 13.73 14.77 18.00
N THR A 283 12.43 15.00 17.81
CA THR A 283 11.48 15.09 18.93
C THR A 283 11.25 13.73 19.61
N SER A 284 11.59 12.62 18.94
CA SER A 284 11.60 11.29 19.56
C SER A 284 12.93 11.02 20.27
N SER A 285 12.86 10.53 21.50
CA SER A 285 14.04 10.11 22.29
C SER A 285 14.75 8.88 21.72
N TRP A 286 14.16 8.21 20.72
CA TRP A 286 14.70 7.00 20.09
C TRP A 286 15.48 7.31 18.82
N THR A 287 15.57 8.58 18.42
CA THR A 287 16.24 9.03 17.21
C THR A 287 17.69 9.44 17.49
N LYS A 288 18.65 8.97 16.69
CA LYS A 288 20.03 9.47 16.68
C LYS A 288 20.49 9.80 15.27
N ILE A 289 20.70 11.10 15.00
CA ILE A 289 21.14 11.59 13.70
C ILE A 289 22.66 11.77 13.69
N ASP A 290 23.36 11.14 12.74
CA ASP A 290 24.75 11.48 12.42
C ASP A 290 24.78 12.70 11.49
N GLU A 291 25.28 13.81 12.01
CA GLU A 291 25.42 15.07 11.28
C GLU A 291 26.41 14.97 10.10
N LYS A 292 27.28 13.95 10.05
CA LYS A 292 28.19 13.71 8.93
C LYS A 292 27.50 13.07 7.73
N GLN A 293 26.42 12.33 7.96
CA GLN A 293 25.62 11.66 6.93
C GLN A 293 24.12 11.89 7.17
N PRO A 294 23.64 13.15 7.13
CA PRO A 294 22.32 13.52 7.63
C PRO A 294 21.18 12.87 6.84
N LEU A 295 21.35 12.68 5.52
CA LEU A 295 20.35 12.02 4.67
C LEU A 295 20.20 10.53 5.02
N HIS A 296 21.33 9.82 5.09
CA HIS A 296 21.35 8.40 5.41
C HIS A 296 20.79 8.17 6.82
N SER A 297 21.26 8.93 7.80
CA SER A 297 20.76 8.87 9.18
C SER A 297 19.27 9.19 9.28
N PHE A 298 18.78 10.20 8.56
CA PHE A 298 17.36 10.53 8.57
C PHE A 298 16.50 9.36 8.06
N ILE A 299 16.91 8.71 6.95
CA ILE A 299 16.20 7.56 6.38
C ILE A 299 16.30 6.36 7.31
N GLN A 300 17.46 6.10 7.89
CA GLN A 300 17.63 5.00 8.83
C GLN A 300 16.70 5.16 10.05
N GLU A 301 16.66 6.35 10.64
CA GLU A 301 15.91 6.59 11.86
C GLU A 301 14.39 6.63 11.61
N ILE A 302 13.92 7.14 10.47
CA ILE A 302 12.49 7.06 10.13
C ILE A 302 12.05 5.60 9.96
N GLN A 303 12.89 4.77 9.33
CA GLN A 303 12.64 3.33 9.16
C GLN A 303 12.64 2.58 10.51
N HIS A 304 13.53 2.93 11.44
CA HIS A 304 13.59 2.35 12.78
C HIS A 304 12.39 2.73 13.66
N LEU A 305 11.94 3.98 13.57
CA LEU A 305 10.80 4.47 14.34
C LEU A 305 9.46 3.89 13.86
N GLY A 306 9.36 3.54 12.57
CA GLY A 306 8.21 2.82 12.04
C GLY A 306 8.06 1.43 12.69
N GLY A 307 6.83 0.94 12.86
CA GLY A 307 6.56 -0.40 13.39
C GLY A 307 6.82 -0.54 14.90
N ASN A 308 7.27 -1.72 15.33
CA ASN A 308 7.66 -1.94 16.72
C ASN A 308 9.13 -1.54 16.88
N CYS A 309 9.37 -0.29 17.33
CA CYS A 309 10.70 0.31 17.42
C CYS A 309 11.72 -0.57 18.15
N MET A 310 11.32 -1.27 19.22
CA MET A 310 12.22 -2.18 19.93
C MET A 310 12.60 -3.41 19.10
N VAL A 311 11.67 -3.95 18.31
CA VAL A 311 11.94 -5.09 17.43
C VAL A 311 12.86 -4.69 16.28
N ASN A 312 12.68 -3.50 15.72
CA ASN A 312 13.52 -2.98 14.65
C ASN A 312 14.93 -2.64 15.13
N PHE A 313 15.03 -2.07 16.34
CA PHE A 313 16.31 -1.82 17.00
C PHE A 313 17.08 -3.12 17.25
N VAL A 314 16.40 -4.17 17.76
CA VAL A 314 17.02 -5.49 18.01
C VAL A 314 17.43 -6.21 16.71
N ARG A 315 16.67 -6.03 15.62
CA ARG A 315 16.98 -6.63 14.30
C ARG A 315 18.04 -5.86 13.52
N GLY A 316 18.43 -4.66 13.98
CA GLY A 316 19.37 -3.77 13.29
C GLY A 316 18.87 -3.30 11.92
N ARG A 317 17.57 -3.41 11.64
CA ARG A 317 16.93 -3.01 10.39
C ARG A 317 15.53 -2.47 10.66
N GLY A 318 15.22 -1.31 10.08
CA GLY A 318 13.89 -0.71 10.12
C GLY A 318 12.93 -1.26 9.06
N ILE A 319 11.71 -0.74 9.04
CA ILE A 319 10.73 -1.01 7.97
C ILE A 319 10.87 0.05 6.86
N THR A 320 10.54 -0.29 5.62
CA THR A 320 10.57 0.68 4.51
C THR A 320 9.55 1.80 4.70
N TYR A 321 9.74 2.93 4.02
CA TYR A 321 8.80 4.04 4.09
C TYR A 321 7.38 3.66 3.64
N ALA A 322 7.25 2.79 2.64
CA ALA A 322 5.95 2.24 2.23
C ALA A 322 5.26 1.48 3.38
N MET A 323 6.00 0.61 4.08
CA MET A 323 5.47 -0.12 5.25
C MET A 323 5.11 0.82 6.41
N LEU A 324 5.87 1.91 6.58
CA LEU A 324 5.59 2.94 7.57
C LEU A 324 4.28 3.68 7.26
N LEU A 325 4.08 4.11 6.01
CA LEU A 325 2.82 4.74 5.59
C LEU A 325 1.65 3.78 5.78
N ASP A 326 1.82 2.50 5.46
CA ASP A 326 0.79 1.47 5.63
C ASP A 326 0.39 1.30 7.08
N MET A 327 1.38 1.24 7.97
CA MET A 327 1.16 1.23 9.42
C MET A 327 0.39 2.48 9.88
N LEU A 328 0.71 3.67 9.37
CA LEU A 328 -0.01 4.91 9.72
C LEU A 328 -1.46 4.89 9.20
N VAL A 329 -1.68 4.40 7.98
CA VAL A 329 -3.01 4.28 7.37
C VAL A 329 -3.90 3.35 8.17
N GLU A 330 -3.37 2.19 8.56
CA GLU A 330 -4.07 1.25 9.44
C GLU A 330 -4.36 1.87 10.80
N HIS A 331 -3.40 2.60 11.37
CA HIS A 331 -3.55 3.29 12.64
C HIS A 331 -4.69 4.31 12.63
N PHE A 332 -4.84 5.06 11.54
CA PHE A 332 -5.91 6.05 11.36
C PHE A 332 -7.22 5.47 10.81
N GLY A 333 -7.28 4.15 10.53
CA GLY A 333 -8.48 3.49 10.04
C GLY A 333 -8.83 3.84 8.59
N LEU A 334 -7.85 4.21 7.77
CA LEU A 334 -8.02 4.72 6.39
C LEU A 334 -7.92 3.61 5.32
N CYS A 335 -8.12 2.35 5.71
CA CYS A 335 -7.85 1.20 4.84
C CYS A 335 -8.71 1.17 3.56
N ASN A 336 -9.93 1.70 3.61
CA ASN A 336 -10.84 1.71 2.45
C ASN A 336 -10.46 2.82 1.47
N GLU A 337 -10.16 4.01 1.98
CA GLU A 337 -9.79 5.19 1.19
C GLU A 337 -8.44 5.01 0.52
N ARG A 338 -7.50 4.36 1.21
CA ARG A 338 -6.20 3.97 0.69
C ARG A 338 -6.27 3.24 -0.65
N GLN A 339 -7.28 2.40 -0.86
CA GLN A 339 -7.41 1.61 -2.09
C GLN A 339 -7.58 2.48 -3.33
N LYS A 340 -8.08 3.72 -3.17
CA LYS A 340 -8.27 4.70 -4.23
C LYS A 340 -6.99 5.46 -4.58
N CYS A 341 -5.93 5.32 -3.78
CA CYS A 341 -4.65 5.96 -4.05
C CYS A 341 -3.86 5.10 -5.04
N GLY A 342 -3.54 5.64 -6.22
CA GLY A 342 -2.63 5.05 -7.22
C GLY A 342 -1.19 5.53 -7.14
N ALA A 343 -0.94 6.59 -6.37
CA ALA A 343 0.41 7.07 -6.09
C ALA A 343 0.68 7.25 -4.58
N VAL A 344 1.97 7.19 -4.21
CA VAL A 344 2.41 7.41 -2.82
C VAL A 344 2.03 8.81 -2.33
N VAL A 345 2.10 9.82 -3.21
CA VAL A 345 1.71 11.21 -2.87
C VAL A 345 0.23 11.32 -2.49
N GLU A 346 -0.64 10.51 -3.09
CA GLU A 346 -2.07 10.49 -2.76
C GLU A 346 -2.31 9.83 -1.41
N LEU A 347 -1.50 8.82 -1.04
CA LEU A 347 -1.57 8.23 0.28
C LEU A 347 -1.07 9.18 1.37
N GLU A 348 0.05 9.85 1.11
CA GLU A 348 0.56 10.92 1.97
C GLU A 348 -0.50 12.03 2.12
N ALA A 349 -1.11 12.49 1.02
CA ALA A 349 -2.18 13.49 1.05
C ALA A 349 -3.39 13.02 1.88
N LEU A 350 -3.81 11.76 1.73
CA LEU A 350 -4.89 11.17 2.52
C LEU A 350 -4.58 11.17 4.02
N LEU A 351 -3.36 10.78 4.40
CA LEU A 351 -2.87 10.83 5.78
C LEU A 351 -2.83 12.26 6.31
N ILE A 352 -2.25 13.20 5.56
CA ILE A 352 -2.14 14.61 5.95
C ILE A 352 -3.52 15.22 6.12
N ARG A 353 -4.45 14.97 5.19
CA ARG A 353 -5.83 15.40 5.32
C ARG A 353 -6.45 14.91 6.62
N GLN A 354 -6.42 13.59 6.86
CA GLN A 354 -7.03 12.99 8.05
C GLN A 354 -6.41 13.53 9.35
N VAL A 355 -5.09 13.68 9.38
CA VAL A 355 -4.39 14.18 10.57
C VAL A 355 -4.73 15.64 10.84
N PHE A 356 -4.70 16.49 9.82
CA PHE A 356 -5.02 17.92 9.99
C PHE A 356 -6.51 18.13 10.29
N ASP A 357 -7.42 17.38 9.68
CA ASP A 357 -8.86 17.39 10.01
C ASP A 357 -9.11 17.11 11.48
N ASN A 358 -8.40 16.13 12.04
CA ASN A 358 -8.55 15.75 13.43
C ASN A 358 -7.84 16.73 14.38
N ALA A 359 -6.69 17.28 13.98
CA ALA A 359 -5.91 18.19 14.80
C ALA A 359 -6.49 19.61 14.84
N PHE A 360 -7.24 20.04 13.81
CA PHE A 360 -7.76 21.39 13.66
C PHE A 360 -9.29 21.38 13.45
N PRO A 361 -10.09 21.33 14.54
CA PRO A 361 -11.55 21.13 14.47
C PRO A 361 -12.33 22.28 13.82
N GLU A 362 -11.74 23.48 13.72
CA GLU A 362 -12.33 24.61 12.99
C GLU A 362 -12.06 24.56 11.47
N GLY A 363 -11.42 23.49 10.99
CA GLY A 363 -11.02 23.31 9.61
C GLY A 363 -9.59 23.82 9.36
N HIS A 364 -8.94 23.23 8.35
CA HIS A 364 -7.59 23.59 7.92
C HIS A 364 -7.50 23.67 6.39
N ALA A 365 -6.54 24.42 5.85
CA ALA A 365 -6.32 24.48 4.39
C ALA A 365 -6.03 23.11 3.76
N PHE A 366 -5.50 22.17 4.56
CA PHE A 366 -5.16 20.81 4.13
C PHE A 366 -6.33 19.81 4.27
N SER A 367 -7.47 20.26 4.80
CA SER A 367 -8.66 19.43 5.02
C SER A 367 -9.39 19.01 3.74
N PHE A 368 -9.20 19.75 2.65
CA PHE A 368 -9.97 19.59 1.43
C PHE A 368 -9.13 19.11 0.25
N SER A 369 -8.00 19.77 -0.01
CA SER A 369 -7.11 19.41 -1.11
C SER A 369 -5.64 19.61 -0.72
N PRO A 370 -5.03 18.66 0.03
CA PRO A 370 -3.66 18.78 0.51
C PRO A 370 -2.66 19.06 -0.61
N ILE A 371 -2.74 18.35 -1.74
CA ILE A 371 -1.79 18.50 -2.86
C ILE A 371 -1.86 19.92 -3.43
N ASN A 372 -3.06 20.41 -3.75
CA ASN A 372 -3.23 21.75 -4.32
C ASN A 372 -2.84 22.85 -3.33
N ALA A 373 -3.20 22.67 -2.05
CA ALA A 373 -2.81 23.60 -0.99
C ALA A 373 -1.29 23.67 -0.85
N VAL A 374 -0.58 22.54 -0.91
CA VAL A 374 0.89 22.51 -0.84
C VAL A 374 1.54 23.12 -2.07
N LYS A 375 1.01 22.90 -3.28
CA LYS A 375 1.51 23.53 -4.51
C LYS A 375 1.40 25.05 -4.47
N ALA A 376 0.33 25.57 -3.87
CA ALA A 376 0.06 27.01 -3.81
C ALA A 376 0.74 27.74 -2.64
N MET A 377 1.27 27.01 -1.65
CA MET A 377 1.73 27.58 -0.38
C MET A 377 3.26 27.72 -0.33
N PRO A 378 3.80 28.88 0.11
CA PRO A 378 5.23 29.03 0.37
C PRO A 378 5.73 28.05 1.43
N SER A 379 6.97 27.58 1.29
CA SER A 379 7.59 26.60 2.20
C SER A 379 7.53 27.00 3.67
N ASN A 380 7.84 28.26 3.99
CA ASN A 380 7.85 28.76 5.37
C ASN A 380 6.45 28.70 6.00
N THR A 381 5.42 29.07 5.23
CA THR A 381 4.02 28.98 5.68
C THR A 381 3.64 27.52 5.89
N TYR A 382 3.98 26.64 4.95
CA TYR A 382 3.71 25.21 5.09
C TYR A 382 4.35 24.61 6.35
N PHE A 383 5.64 24.85 6.57
CA PHE A 383 6.35 24.31 7.73
C PHE A 383 5.84 24.88 9.05
N SER A 384 5.33 26.12 9.08
CA SER A 384 4.67 26.65 10.29
C SER A 384 3.40 25.88 10.66
N HIS A 385 2.65 25.38 9.67
CA HIS A 385 1.49 24.50 9.93
C HIS A 385 1.92 23.12 10.41
N VAL A 386 3.04 22.58 9.91
CA VAL A 386 3.61 21.32 10.39
C VAL A 386 4.12 21.45 11.83
N ASP A 387 4.74 22.58 12.19
CA ASP A 387 5.15 22.90 13.55
C ASP A 387 3.95 22.94 14.51
N ALA A 388 2.90 23.66 14.13
CA ALA A 388 1.66 23.72 14.93
C ALA A 388 1.02 22.33 15.11
N LEU A 389 1.09 21.46 14.09
CA LEU A 389 0.65 20.08 14.20
C LEU A 389 1.52 19.30 15.20
N ALA A 390 2.85 19.40 15.11
CA ALA A 390 3.78 18.71 16.01
C ALA A 390 3.56 19.11 17.48
N GLU A 391 3.33 20.38 17.75
CA GLU A 391 3.00 20.89 19.10
C GLU A 391 1.71 20.27 19.66
N ARG A 392 0.68 20.11 18.82
CA ARG A 392 -0.59 19.50 19.21
C ARG A 392 -0.47 18.00 19.45
N LEU A 393 0.41 17.31 18.72
CA LEU A 393 0.63 15.87 18.85
C LEU A 393 1.52 15.49 20.04
N THR A 394 2.29 16.44 20.60
CA THR A 394 3.28 16.17 21.66
C THR A 394 2.76 16.40 23.09
N LEU A 395 1.55 16.96 23.28
CA LEU A 395 0.80 17.12 24.55
C LEU A 395 1.58 17.10 25.88
N ALA A 396 2.67 17.87 25.97
CA ALA A 396 3.17 18.45 27.22
C ALA A 396 2.66 19.89 27.43
N SER A 397 2.07 20.50 26.39
CA SER A 397 1.66 21.92 26.37
C SER A 397 0.33 22.23 27.06
N TYR A 398 -0.43 21.23 27.51
CA TYR A 398 -1.66 21.41 28.28
C TYR A 398 -1.44 21.43 29.81
N VAL A 399 -0.21 21.18 30.28
CA VAL A 399 0.19 21.40 31.68
C VAL A 399 0.92 22.75 31.79
N LYS A 400 0.29 23.82 31.32
CA LYS A 400 0.64 25.16 31.78
C LYS A 400 -0.37 25.51 32.87
N ALA A 401 -0.02 25.19 34.11
CA ALA A 401 -0.82 25.55 35.28
C ALA A 401 -1.12 27.06 35.23
N PRO A 402 -2.35 27.50 35.53
CA PRO A 402 -2.62 28.92 35.73
C PRO A 402 -1.76 29.42 36.89
N LEU A 403 -1.17 30.61 36.75
CA LEU A 403 -0.52 31.32 37.85
C LEU A 403 -1.47 31.40 39.06
N PRO A 404 -0.97 31.23 40.29
CA PRO A 404 -1.83 31.27 41.48
C PRO A 404 -2.34 32.70 41.66
N SER A 405 -3.65 32.88 41.57
CA SER A 405 -4.34 34.06 42.07
C SER A 405 -4.45 33.98 43.60
N THR A 406 -4.21 35.13 44.20
CA THR A 406 -4.12 35.51 45.61
C THR A 406 -5.17 34.89 46.56
N GLU A 407 -4.67 34.45 47.72
CA GLU A 407 -5.26 34.22 49.05
C GLU A 407 -6.79 34.31 49.26
N VAL A 408 -7.37 33.28 49.89
CA VAL A 408 -8.02 33.39 51.21
C VAL A 408 -7.84 32.07 51.98
N GLU A 409 -7.30 32.17 53.19
CA GLU A 409 -7.16 31.10 54.19
C GLU A 409 -8.50 30.48 54.60
N THR A 410 -8.53 29.15 54.77
CA THR A 410 -9.06 28.57 56.02
C THR A 410 -8.54 27.15 56.21
N SER A 411 -8.00 26.94 57.40
CA SER A 411 -7.20 25.81 57.84
C SER A 411 -7.93 24.46 57.81
N LYS A 412 -7.20 23.41 57.42
CA LYS A 412 -7.09 22.17 58.19
C LYS A 412 -5.87 21.34 57.73
N THR A 413 -4.91 21.29 58.64
CA THR A 413 -3.71 20.45 58.67
C THR A 413 -4.08 18.97 58.63
N MET A 414 -3.39 18.14 57.81
CA MET A 414 -2.87 16.83 58.23
C MET A 414 -1.73 16.36 57.30
N ALA A 415 -0.54 16.31 57.90
CA ALA A 415 0.58 15.39 57.73
C ALA A 415 1.09 15.03 56.32
N ALA A 416 2.25 15.59 56.01
CA ALA A 416 3.23 15.00 55.12
C ALA A 416 3.92 13.81 55.81
N SER A 417 3.94 12.66 55.16
CA SER A 417 4.97 11.63 55.36
C SER A 417 5.62 11.40 54.01
N GLY A 418 6.88 11.81 53.89
CA GLY A 418 7.71 11.55 52.74
C GLY A 418 8.12 10.08 52.72
N GLU A 419 7.93 9.44 51.57
CA GLU A 419 8.66 8.23 51.21
C GLU A 419 9.17 8.38 49.76
N MET A 420 10.45 8.09 49.59
CA MET A 420 11.16 8.07 48.33
C MET A 420 10.54 7.03 47.37
N PHE A 421 10.20 7.46 46.16
CA PHE A 421 9.76 6.57 45.09
C PHE A 421 10.89 5.63 44.67
N ASN A 422 10.72 4.34 44.95
CA ASN A 422 11.64 3.28 44.55
C ASN A 422 11.26 2.76 43.14
N VAL A 423 12.21 2.82 42.20
CA VAL A 423 12.00 2.65 40.74
C VAL A 423 11.89 1.18 40.28
N THR A 424 11.85 0.21 41.20
CA THR A 424 11.96 -1.22 40.86
C THR A 424 10.66 -2.03 40.89
N GLN A 425 9.49 -1.41 41.05
CA GLN A 425 8.19 -2.13 41.08
C GLN A 425 7.25 -1.89 39.89
N LEU A 426 7.75 -1.37 38.76
CA LEU A 426 6.95 -1.19 37.54
C LEU A 426 6.83 -2.45 36.64
N ALA A 427 7.04 -3.64 37.23
CA ALA A 427 6.98 -4.92 36.55
C ALA A 427 5.91 -5.85 37.16
N SER A 428 4.66 -5.41 37.21
CA SER A 428 3.51 -6.32 37.32
C SER A 428 2.22 -5.63 36.86
N TRP A 429 1.81 -5.89 35.62
CA TRP A 429 0.55 -5.44 35.04
C TRP A 429 -0.61 -6.30 35.54
N ASN A 430 -0.95 -6.20 36.82
CA ASN A 430 -2.20 -6.73 37.36
C ASN A 430 -2.63 -5.83 38.51
N MET A 431 -3.50 -4.85 38.22
CA MET A 431 -4.47 -4.19 39.12
C MET A 431 -5.20 -3.10 38.32
N LEU A 432 -6.29 -3.48 37.65
CA LEU A 432 -7.35 -2.56 37.21
C LEU A 432 -8.66 -3.32 37.44
N PRO A 433 -9.30 -3.10 38.61
CA PRO A 433 -10.61 -2.48 38.54
C PRO A 433 -10.98 -1.70 39.81
N THR A 434 -10.56 -0.44 39.95
CA THR A 434 -11.20 0.53 40.87
C THR A 434 -10.78 1.95 40.52
N LEU A 435 -11.46 2.58 39.56
CA LEU A 435 -11.61 4.04 39.48
C LEU A 435 -12.61 4.42 38.38
N PRO A 436 -13.93 4.37 38.66
CA PRO A 436 -14.88 5.25 38.00
C PRO A 436 -15.59 6.09 39.06
N GLY A 437 -15.06 7.27 39.35
CA GLY A 437 -15.66 8.10 40.38
C GLY A 437 -14.97 9.44 40.61
N LEU A 438 -14.42 10.09 39.58
CA LEU A 438 -13.95 11.48 39.65
C LEU A 438 -13.65 11.99 38.24
N LEU A 439 -14.70 12.20 37.43
CA LEU A 439 -14.69 13.08 36.26
C LEU A 439 -16.14 13.29 35.82
N GLY A 440 -16.81 14.16 36.57
CA GLY A 440 -18.16 14.61 36.25
C GLY A 440 -18.13 15.66 35.13
N LYS A 441 -18.92 15.35 34.09
CA LYS A 441 -19.68 16.26 33.20
C LYS A 441 -18.93 17.24 32.29
N ARG A 442 -19.22 17.02 30.99
CA ARG A 442 -19.16 17.89 29.79
C ARG A 442 -17.81 18.00 29.07
N ILE A 443 -17.59 17.05 28.16
CA ILE A 443 -16.95 17.31 26.86
C ILE A 443 -17.79 16.57 25.80
N ASN A 444 -18.63 17.28 25.07
CA ASN A 444 -19.24 16.79 23.83
C ASN A 444 -18.28 17.13 22.69
N GLY A 445 -17.50 16.15 22.26
CA GLY A 445 -16.61 16.21 21.11
C GLY A 445 -16.30 14.80 20.66
N ARG A 446 -16.11 14.60 19.37
CA ARG A 446 -15.92 13.34 18.64
C ARG A 446 -14.60 12.65 19.01
N TRP A 447 -14.45 12.36 20.29
CA TRP A 447 -13.18 12.12 20.95
C TRP A 447 -13.18 10.74 21.62
N MET A 448 -13.52 9.72 20.82
CA MET A 448 -13.58 8.32 21.26
C MET A 448 -12.90 7.38 20.26
N THR A 449 -11.88 7.87 19.55
CA THR A 449 -10.88 7.01 18.89
C THR A 449 -9.51 7.35 19.46
N ASN A 450 -9.13 6.56 20.47
CA ASN A 450 -7.79 6.30 20.96
C ASN A 450 -6.95 7.44 21.57
N PHE A 451 -7.25 7.93 22.79
CA PHE A 451 -6.19 8.60 23.59
C PHE A 451 -5.02 7.70 23.99
N LYS A 452 -5.11 6.39 23.77
CA LYS A 452 -3.94 5.50 23.84
C LYS A 452 -2.93 5.72 22.70
N THR A 453 -3.27 6.47 21.64
CA THR A 453 -2.44 6.58 20.41
C THR A 453 -1.48 7.76 20.36
N ALA A 454 -1.73 8.83 21.13
CA ALA A 454 -0.74 9.91 21.34
C ALA A 454 0.47 9.47 22.20
N LEU A 455 0.44 8.24 22.75
CA LEU A 455 1.37 7.72 23.74
C LEU A 455 2.31 6.61 23.22
N LYS A 456 2.31 6.30 21.91
CA LYS A 456 3.43 5.52 21.35
C LYS A 456 4.54 6.49 20.94
N PRO A 457 5.72 6.45 21.58
CA PRO A 457 6.75 7.50 21.53
C PRO A 457 7.37 7.81 20.14
N GLY A 458 6.97 7.08 19.09
CA GLY A 458 7.39 7.36 17.70
C GLY A 458 6.38 8.16 16.87
N TYR A 459 5.06 8.05 17.09
CA TYR A 459 4.07 8.59 16.14
C TYR A 459 4.02 10.13 16.11
N SER A 460 4.18 10.77 17.26
CA SER A 460 4.21 12.23 17.37
C SER A 460 5.38 12.86 16.60
N ALA A 461 6.48 12.12 16.43
CA ALA A 461 7.62 12.52 15.60
C ALA A 461 7.42 12.12 14.12
N LEU A 462 6.88 10.92 13.87
CA LEU A 462 6.68 10.38 12.52
C LEU A 462 5.68 11.18 11.70
N ILE A 463 4.56 11.62 12.29
CA ILE A 463 3.49 12.30 11.54
C ILE A 463 3.96 13.65 10.97
N PRO A 464 4.56 14.58 11.76
CA PRO A 464 5.14 15.80 11.21
C PRO A 464 6.27 15.51 10.21
N THR A 465 7.06 14.45 10.45
CA THR A 465 8.11 14.03 9.51
C THR A 465 7.53 13.61 8.16
N VAL A 466 6.43 12.84 8.15
CA VAL A 466 5.69 12.48 6.93
C VAL A 466 5.14 13.72 6.23
N ALA A 467 4.68 14.74 6.96
CA ALA A 467 4.24 16.00 6.36
C ALA A 467 5.38 16.72 5.62
N VAL A 468 6.59 16.73 6.19
CA VAL A 468 7.77 17.28 5.50
C VAL A 468 8.12 16.46 4.25
N VAL A 469 8.06 15.12 4.32
CA VAL A 469 8.29 14.25 3.15
C VAL A 469 7.24 14.47 2.07
N PHE A 470 5.97 14.65 2.44
CA PHE A 470 4.88 14.97 1.53
C PHE A 470 5.13 16.29 0.79
N PHE A 471 5.55 17.34 1.51
CA PHE A 471 5.96 18.60 0.91
C PHE A 471 7.10 18.41 -0.09
N ALA A 472 8.12 17.64 0.30
CA ALA A 472 9.24 17.32 -0.58
C ALA A 472 8.74 16.62 -1.86
N ARG A 473 7.82 15.67 -1.73
CA ARG A 473 7.28 14.89 -2.85
C ARG A 473 6.42 15.73 -3.80
N VAL A 474 5.63 16.66 -3.29
CA VAL A 474 4.81 17.56 -4.13
C VAL A 474 5.67 18.51 -4.96
N HIS A 475 6.80 18.98 -4.42
CA HIS A 475 7.64 20.00 -5.08
C HIS A 475 8.82 19.42 -5.87
N TRP A 476 9.43 18.33 -5.42
CA TRP A 476 10.62 17.71 -6.03
C TRP A 476 10.48 16.22 -6.29
N GLY A 477 9.37 15.62 -5.90
CA GLY A 477 9.03 14.27 -6.30
C GLY A 477 8.56 14.21 -7.74
N ASN A 478 8.59 13.00 -8.29
CA ASN A 478 7.69 12.71 -9.39
C ASN A 478 6.35 12.35 -8.73
N GLU A 479 5.22 12.91 -9.17
CA GLU A 479 3.89 12.65 -8.57
C GLU A 479 3.59 11.14 -8.46
N ARG A 480 4.34 10.29 -9.16
CA ARG A 480 4.15 8.84 -9.28
C ARG A 480 5.38 7.98 -8.91
N GLY A 481 6.47 8.59 -8.43
CA GLY A 481 7.75 7.88 -8.27
C GLY A 481 8.52 7.73 -9.60
N PHE A 482 9.83 7.51 -9.46
CA PHE A 482 10.85 7.31 -10.51
C PHE A 482 10.93 8.34 -11.65
N LYS A 483 11.85 9.30 -11.48
CA LYS A 483 12.83 9.65 -12.51
C LYS A 483 14.18 9.20 -11.96
N GLN A 484 14.91 8.37 -12.70
CA GLN A 484 16.36 8.22 -12.46
C GLN A 484 17.04 9.54 -12.78
#